data_AF-M0NA00-F1
#
_entry.id   AF-M0NA00-F1
#
_cell.length_a   1.000
_cell.length_b   1.000
_cell.length_c   1.000
_cell.angle_alpha   90.00
_cell.angle_beta   90.00
_cell.angle_gamma   90.00
#
_symmetry.space_group_name_H-M   'P 1'
#
loop_
_entity.id
_entity.type
_entity.pdbx_description
1 polymer ?
#
loop_
_entity_poly.entity_id
_entity_poly.type
_entity_poly.pdbx_seq_one_letter_code
_entity_poly.pdbx_strand_id
1 'polypeptide(L)'
;MDPPNTETPAIAEFIGTRDSFVVMRDPQLAKTGTQARAQLRTLPLLAEFELGTVAHPGIYDNGLRLVEYDMVANESLRENGVDNVEFPLVHYISQEMLTGELQDEEHTFDDQDIVRQLLRDRPSGVPYLLVTDTSTPTMPRYTKKPGKSFIDEFECTVVDHKALLKRYLQYNLDSDLPLSTTQNLYFHQISAHHKAAELNAGSIPELFDYTQIPADSPVWGPLYYLIREDVDNVLEDYSERIREALRSWTERGPTQQVANRMIDMLELVEFEEERLDDYRYRHQENE
;
A
#
# COMPACT_ATOMS: atom_id res chain seq x y z
N MET A 1 -14.70 28.14 -8.36
CA MET A 1 -14.51 26.84 -7.68
C MET A 1 -13.46 27.13 -6.65
N ASP A 2 -13.87 27.27 -5.40
CA ASP A 2 -12.93 27.50 -4.31
C ASP A 2 -12.01 26.27 -4.18
N PRO A 3 -10.72 26.46 -3.83
CA PRO A 3 -9.86 25.33 -3.49
C PRO A 3 -10.51 24.58 -2.31
N PRO A 4 -10.49 23.24 -2.28
CA PRO A 4 -10.99 22.50 -1.14
C PRO A 4 -10.20 22.93 0.11
N ASN A 5 -10.94 23.14 1.20
CA ASN A 5 -10.40 23.41 2.54
C ASN A 5 -9.28 22.41 2.87
N THR A 6 -8.23 22.89 3.53
CA THR A 6 -7.06 22.14 4.02
C THR A 6 -7.36 21.18 5.20
N GLU A 7 -8.58 20.65 5.28
CA GLU A 7 -8.90 19.49 6.12
C GLU A 7 -8.86 18.27 5.21
N THR A 8 -8.07 17.27 5.57
CA THR A 8 -7.95 16.00 4.84
C THR A 8 -9.36 15.44 4.56
N PRO A 9 -9.86 15.45 3.31
CA PRO A 9 -11.26 15.16 3.05
C PRO A 9 -11.53 13.67 3.27
N ALA A 10 -12.62 13.29 3.93
CA ALA A 10 -12.95 11.87 4.09
C ALA A 10 -12.99 11.15 2.73
N ILE A 11 -12.53 9.89 2.65
CA ILE A 11 -12.45 9.12 1.39
C ILE A 11 -13.77 9.15 0.60
N ALA A 12 -14.92 9.11 1.28
CA ALA A 12 -16.24 9.16 0.67
C ALA A 12 -16.51 10.50 -0.05
N GLU A 13 -16.09 11.63 0.53
CA GLU A 13 -16.22 12.95 -0.09
C GLU A 13 -15.31 13.09 -1.29
N PHE A 14 -14.07 12.59 -1.18
CA PHE A 14 -13.12 12.59 -2.28
C PHE A 14 -13.62 11.75 -3.45
N ILE A 15 -14.16 10.56 -3.19
CA ILE A 15 -14.80 9.71 -4.20
C ILE A 15 -16.09 10.35 -4.74
N GLY A 16 -16.81 11.10 -3.90
CA GLY A 16 -18.12 11.68 -4.23
C GLY A 16 -19.27 10.69 -4.01
N THR A 17 -19.18 9.85 -2.99
CA THR A 17 -20.19 8.83 -2.66
C THR A 17 -20.80 9.03 -1.27
N ARG A 18 -21.98 8.45 -1.06
CA ARG A 18 -22.64 8.30 0.24
C ARG A 18 -22.63 6.84 0.73
N ASP A 19 -22.15 5.92 -0.09
CA ASP A 19 -22.11 4.51 0.25
C ASP A 19 -21.00 4.27 1.27
N SER A 20 -21.31 3.53 2.33
CA SER A 20 -20.31 3.12 3.31
C SER A 20 -19.51 1.90 2.87
N PHE A 21 -19.90 1.24 1.77
CA PHE A 21 -19.16 0.15 1.17
C PHE A 21 -18.59 0.58 -0.19
N VAL A 22 -17.27 0.52 -0.31
CA VAL A 22 -16.54 0.92 -1.52
C VAL A 22 -15.73 -0.26 -2.03
N VAL A 23 -15.78 -0.48 -3.35
CA VAL A 23 -14.93 -1.44 -4.04
C VAL A 23 -13.91 -0.67 -4.85
N MET A 24 -12.63 -0.79 -4.49
CA MET A 24 -11.53 -0.22 -5.24
C MET A 24 -10.89 -1.29 -6.12
N ARG A 25 -10.95 -1.09 -7.43
CA ARG A 25 -10.29 -1.95 -8.39
C ARG A 25 -8.81 -1.58 -8.53
N ASP A 26 -7.92 -2.52 -8.19
CA ASP A 26 -6.51 -2.53 -8.56
C ASP A 26 -6.12 -3.87 -9.22
N PRO A 27 -5.94 -3.91 -10.56
CA PRO A 27 -5.56 -5.13 -11.30
C PRO A 27 -4.25 -5.78 -10.84
N GLN A 28 -3.45 -5.08 -10.05
CA GLN A 28 -2.19 -5.62 -9.56
C GLN A 28 -2.39 -6.81 -8.60
N LEU A 29 -3.53 -6.89 -7.91
CA LEU A 29 -3.88 -8.00 -7.02
C LEU A 29 -4.14 -9.33 -7.76
N ALA A 30 -4.41 -9.31 -9.07
CA ALA A 30 -4.54 -10.53 -9.88
C ALA A 30 -3.19 -11.21 -10.17
N LYS A 31 -2.07 -10.54 -9.89
CA LYS A 31 -0.75 -11.08 -10.23
C LYS A 31 -0.26 -12.00 -9.13
N THR A 32 0.07 -13.22 -9.52
CA THR A 32 0.55 -14.29 -8.63
C THR A 32 1.95 -14.79 -9.02
N GLY A 33 2.53 -15.65 -8.18
CA GLY A 33 3.83 -16.28 -8.43
C GLY A 33 4.94 -15.26 -8.69
N THR A 34 5.71 -15.42 -9.77
CA THR A 34 6.82 -14.52 -10.13
C THR A 34 6.38 -13.11 -10.55
N GLN A 35 5.10 -12.91 -10.86
CA GLN A 35 4.53 -11.62 -11.25
C GLN A 35 3.93 -10.83 -10.08
N ALA A 36 3.70 -11.48 -8.93
CA ALA A 36 3.08 -10.91 -7.74
C ALA A 36 3.91 -9.73 -7.20
N ARG A 37 3.57 -8.49 -7.52
CA ARG A 37 4.28 -7.29 -7.03
C ARG A 37 3.30 -6.15 -6.79
N ALA A 38 3.67 -5.15 -6.02
CA ALA A 38 2.94 -3.91 -5.83
C ALA A 38 1.49 -4.10 -5.36
N GLN A 39 1.19 -5.18 -4.62
CA GLN A 39 -0.15 -5.46 -4.09
C GLN A 39 -0.64 -4.39 -3.11
N LEU A 40 0.28 -3.77 -2.37
CA LEU A 40 0.00 -2.74 -1.38
C LEU A 40 0.16 -1.32 -1.94
N ARG A 41 0.33 -1.15 -3.25
CA ARG A 41 0.58 0.17 -3.86
C ARG A 41 -0.55 1.18 -3.71
N THR A 42 -1.77 0.71 -3.39
CA THR A 42 -2.91 1.59 -3.12
C THR A 42 -2.90 2.12 -1.68
N LEU A 43 -2.21 1.45 -0.74
CA LEU A 43 -2.20 1.84 0.67
C LEU A 43 -1.75 3.27 0.89
N PRO A 44 -0.68 3.78 0.25
CA PRO A 44 -0.25 5.15 0.51
C PRO A 44 -1.31 6.19 0.15
N LEU A 45 -2.14 5.95 -0.88
CA LEU A 45 -3.28 6.80 -1.17
C LEU A 45 -4.38 6.68 -0.11
N LEU A 46 -4.64 5.49 0.40
CA LEU A 46 -5.68 5.25 1.41
C LEU A 46 -5.29 5.82 2.78
N ALA A 47 -4.00 5.80 3.12
CA ALA A 47 -3.45 6.37 4.34
C ALA A 47 -3.66 7.89 4.42
N GLU A 48 -3.64 8.60 3.28
CA GLU A 48 -4.01 10.03 3.22
C GLU A 48 -5.44 10.30 3.66
N PHE A 49 -6.28 9.27 3.82
CA PHE A 49 -7.66 9.40 4.28
C PHE A 49 -7.88 8.82 5.67
N GLU A 50 -6.80 8.67 6.46
CA GLU A 50 -6.82 8.16 7.84
C GLU A 50 -7.39 6.74 7.95
N LEU A 51 -7.26 5.95 6.88
CA LEU A 51 -7.68 4.54 6.86
C LEU A 51 -6.55 3.65 7.37
N GLY A 52 -6.38 3.62 8.70
CA GLY A 52 -5.26 2.96 9.38
C GLY A 52 -5.40 1.45 9.59
N THR A 53 -6.61 0.90 9.69
CA THR A 53 -6.82 -0.55 9.86
C THR A 53 -6.89 -1.26 8.51
N VAL A 54 -5.98 -2.20 8.27
CA VAL A 54 -5.83 -2.88 6.97
C VAL A 54 -5.81 -4.39 7.15
N ALA A 55 -6.76 -5.07 6.51
CA ALA A 55 -6.74 -6.51 6.33
C ALA A 55 -6.08 -6.89 4.99
N HIS A 56 -5.04 -7.72 5.03
CA HIS A 56 -4.47 -8.33 3.84
C HIS A 56 -3.79 -9.67 4.17
N PRO A 57 -3.54 -10.54 3.18
CA PRO A 57 -2.80 -11.78 3.37
C PRO A 57 -1.40 -11.55 3.98
N GLY A 58 -0.98 -12.45 4.87
CA GLY A 58 0.35 -12.45 5.48
C GLY A 58 1.49 -12.42 4.47
N ILE A 59 1.32 -13.09 3.32
CA ILE A 59 2.29 -13.13 2.22
C ILE A 59 2.64 -11.75 1.61
N TYR A 60 1.88 -10.70 1.93
CA TYR A 60 2.17 -9.33 1.50
C TYR A 60 2.96 -8.53 2.55
N ASP A 61 2.99 -8.97 3.82
CA ASP A 61 3.76 -8.35 4.90
C ASP A 61 5.18 -8.91 4.96
N ASN A 62 6.05 -8.39 4.09
CA ASN A 62 7.42 -8.89 3.94
C ASN A 62 8.45 -8.09 4.76
N GLY A 63 8.04 -7.50 5.89
CA GLY A 63 8.96 -6.82 6.81
C GLY A 63 9.48 -5.46 6.31
N LEU A 64 8.71 -4.78 5.46
CA LEU A 64 8.88 -3.36 5.16
C LEU A 64 7.51 -2.72 4.91
N ARG A 65 7.26 -1.59 5.58
CA ARG A 65 6.07 -0.77 5.35
C ARG A 65 6.51 0.63 4.91
N LEU A 66 5.96 1.10 3.79
CA LEU A 66 6.23 2.46 3.29
C LEU A 66 5.35 3.52 3.96
N VAL A 67 4.24 3.09 4.56
CA VAL A 67 3.31 3.91 5.33
C VAL A 67 2.90 3.12 6.58
N GLU A 68 2.56 3.82 7.66
CA GLU A 68 2.10 3.19 8.89
C GLU A 68 0.64 2.73 8.76
N TYR A 69 0.35 1.53 9.27
CA TYR A 69 -0.98 0.97 9.36
C TYR A 69 -1.02 -0.21 10.35
N ASP A 70 -2.20 -0.45 10.90
CA ASP A 70 -2.49 -1.59 11.76
C ASP A 70 -2.95 -2.77 10.90
N MET A 71 -2.09 -3.80 10.81
CA MET A 71 -2.35 -4.97 9.98
C MET A 71 -3.23 -5.99 10.71
N VAL A 72 -4.22 -6.51 9.99
CA VAL A 72 -4.95 -7.72 10.35
C VAL A 72 -4.73 -8.78 9.26
N ALA A 73 -4.06 -9.88 9.58
CA ALA A 73 -3.84 -10.94 8.59
C ALA A 73 -5.17 -11.59 8.19
N ASN A 74 -5.41 -11.79 6.89
CA ASN A 74 -6.62 -12.49 6.41
C ASN A 74 -6.70 -13.91 7.00
N GLU A 75 -5.56 -14.55 7.22
CA GLU A 75 -5.41 -15.86 7.88
C GLU A 75 -6.06 -15.83 9.28
N SER A 76 -5.73 -14.80 10.07
CA SER A 76 -6.28 -14.63 11.41
C SER A 76 -7.79 -14.38 11.41
N LEU A 77 -8.32 -13.70 10.39
CA LEU A 77 -9.76 -13.54 10.21
C LEU A 77 -10.44 -14.88 9.90
N ARG A 78 -9.78 -15.76 9.13
CA ARG A 78 -10.32 -17.10 8.80
C ARG A 78 -10.37 -17.98 10.04
N GLU A 79 -9.32 -17.93 10.85
CA GLU A 79 -9.18 -18.77 12.04
C GLU A 79 -10.03 -18.32 13.22
N ASN A 80 -10.08 -17.00 13.47
CA ASN A 80 -10.67 -16.44 14.69
C ASN A 80 -12.03 -15.76 14.45
N GLY A 81 -12.46 -15.62 13.19
CA GLY A 81 -13.67 -14.86 12.83
C GLY A 81 -13.43 -13.34 12.77
N VAL A 82 -14.51 -12.58 12.59
CA VAL A 82 -14.45 -11.13 12.31
C VAL A 82 -14.94 -10.24 13.46
N ASP A 83 -15.31 -10.84 14.60
CA ASP A 83 -16.00 -10.14 15.70
C ASP A 83 -15.18 -9.00 16.32
N ASN A 84 -13.85 -9.06 16.25
CA ASN A 84 -12.94 -8.07 16.84
C ASN A 84 -12.29 -7.15 15.80
N VAL A 85 -12.82 -7.09 14.58
CA VAL A 85 -12.27 -6.24 13.52
C VAL A 85 -12.76 -4.81 13.68
N GLU A 86 -11.83 -3.87 13.71
CA GLU A 86 -12.14 -2.45 13.80
C GLU A 86 -12.49 -1.87 12.43
N PHE A 87 -13.42 -0.91 12.42
CA PHE A 87 -13.78 -0.12 11.25
C PHE A 87 -13.45 1.37 11.50
N PRO A 88 -13.05 2.15 10.49
CA PRO A 88 -13.03 1.83 9.06
C PRO A 88 -11.97 0.80 8.67
N LEU A 89 -12.31 -0.08 7.73
CA LEU A 89 -11.45 -1.20 7.33
C LEU A 89 -11.12 -1.12 5.84
N VAL A 90 -9.83 -1.19 5.51
CA VAL A 90 -9.35 -1.50 4.15
C VAL A 90 -9.08 -2.99 4.08
N HIS A 91 -9.59 -3.69 3.07
CA HIS A 91 -9.43 -5.13 2.95
C HIS A 91 -8.97 -5.52 1.55
N TYR A 92 -7.80 -6.14 1.43
CA TYR A 92 -7.20 -6.59 0.18
C TYR A 92 -7.60 -8.03 -0.11
N ILE A 93 -8.34 -8.24 -1.21
CA ILE A 93 -8.77 -9.57 -1.63
C ILE A 93 -8.85 -9.65 -3.16
N SER A 94 -8.12 -10.61 -3.74
CA SER A 94 -8.27 -10.94 -5.17
C SER A 94 -9.44 -11.90 -5.42
N GLN A 95 -9.90 -11.99 -6.67
CA GLN A 95 -10.91 -12.97 -7.05
C GLN A 95 -10.47 -14.41 -6.74
N GLU A 96 -9.18 -14.72 -6.87
CA GLU A 96 -8.63 -16.04 -6.55
C GLU A 96 -8.64 -16.32 -5.04
N MET A 97 -8.43 -15.31 -4.18
CA MET A 97 -8.60 -15.44 -2.73
C MET A 97 -10.05 -15.58 -2.32
N LEU A 98 -10.99 -15.01 -3.08
CA LEU A 98 -12.41 -15.28 -2.85
C LEU A 98 -12.74 -16.73 -3.20
N THR A 99 -12.17 -17.32 -4.25
CA THR A 99 -12.61 -18.65 -4.71
C THR A 99 -11.82 -19.82 -4.12
N GLY A 100 -10.76 -19.58 -3.34
CA GLY A 100 -9.86 -20.66 -2.87
C GLY A 100 -8.85 -21.10 -3.93
N GLU A 101 -8.72 -20.35 -5.03
CA GLU A 101 -7.81 -20.65 -6.14
C GLU A 101 -6.39 -20.21 -5.82
N LEU A 102 -6.21 -19.16 -5.01
CA LEU A 102 -4.91 -18.80 -4.49
C LEU A 102 -4.55 -19.73 -3.32
N GLN A 103 -3.35 -20.31 -3.39
CA GLN A 103 -2.82 -21.24 -2.40
C GLN A 103 -1.31 -21.03 -2.25
N ASP A 104 -0.80 -21.18 -1.04
CA ASP A 104 0.63 -21.38 -0.77
C ASP A 104 0.86 -22.77 -0.15
N GLU A 105 2.08 -23.04 0.33
CA GLU A 105 2.44 -24.36 0.86
C GLU A 105 1.63 -24.74 2.11
N GLU A 106 1.14 -23.75 2.86
CA GLU A 106 0.50 -23.94 4.17
C GLU A 106 -0.99 -23.55 4.17
N HIS A 107 -1.42 -22.68 3.25
CA HIS A 107 -2.73 -22.04 3.30
C HIS A 107 -3.48 -22.10 1.96
N THR A 108 -4.79 -22.30 2.05
CA THR A 108 -5.75 -21.99 0.98
C THR A 108 -6.46 -20.69 1.34
N PHE A 109 -6.39 -19.71 0.45
CA PHE A 109 -6.97 -18.39 0.67
C PHE A 109 -8.42 -18.42 0.16
N ASP A 110 -9.37 -18.55 1.07
CA ASP A 110 -10.80 -18.68 0.77
C ASP A 110 -11.65 -17.73 1.64
N ASP A 111 -11.75 -16.49 1.17
CA ASP A 111 -12.20 -15.36 1.98
C ASP A 111 -13.70 -15.02 1.81
N GLN A 112 -14.51 -15.81 1.10
CA GLN A 112 -15.93 -15.47 0.86
C GLN A 112 -16.71 -15.31 2.17
N ASP A 113 -16.46 -16.18 3.13
CA ASP A 113 -17.21 -16.21 4.39
C ASP A 113 -16.85 -14.99 5.25
N ILE A 114 -15.57 -14.63 5.29
CA ILE A 114 -15.08 -13.40 5.95
C ILE A 114 -15.72 -12.18 5.32
N VAL A 115 -15.64 -12.03 3.99
CA VAL A 115 -16.21 -10.87 3.30
C VAL A 115 -17.70 -10.76 3.57
N ARG A 116 -18.41 -11.89 3.56
CA ARG A 116 -19.84 -11.90 3.83
C ARG A 116 -20.16 -11.49 5.26
N GLN A 117 -19.37 -11.91 6.25
CA GLN A 117 -19.53 -11.53 7.64
C GLN A 117 -19.19 -10.04 7.85
N LEU A 118 -18.04 -9.56 7.38
CA LEU A 118 -17.67 -8.14 7.45
C LEU A 118 -18.71 -7.23 6.80
N LEU A 119 -19.27 -7.62 5.65
CA LEU A 119 -20.35 -6.86 5.00
C LEU A 119 -21.62 -6.79 5.86
N ARG A 120 -21.90 -7.79 6.71
CA ARG A 120 -23.06 -7.79 7.62
C ARG A 120 -22.79 -7.04 8.92
N ASP A 121 -21.58 -7.20 9.46
CA ASP A 121 -21.23 -6.70 10.79
C ASP A 121 -20.72 -5.26 10.77
N ARG A 122 -20.43 -4.72 9.57
CA ARG A 122 -20.00 -3.32 9.41
C ARG A 122 -20.98 -2.35 10.11
N PRO A 123 -20.47 -1.40 10.90
CA PRO A 123 -21.31 -0.34 11.45
C PRO A 123 -21.94 0.51 10.36
N SER A 124 -23.16 1.00 10.61
CA SER A 124 -23.84 1.89 9.66
C SER A 124 -23.07 3.21 9.51
N GLY A 125 -22.83 3.62 8.26
CA GLY A 125 -22.15 4.88 7.95
C GLY A 125 -20.63 4.86 8.11
N VAL A 126 -20.03 3.74 8.55
CA VAL A 126 -18.57 3.60 8.66
C VAL A 126 -18.01 2.92 7.42
N PRO A 127 -16.94 3.47 6.79
CA PRO A 127 -16.36 2.90 5.58
C PRO A 127 -15.85 1.47 5.73
N TYR A 128 -16.21 0.62 4.76
CA TYR A 128 -15.56 -0.64 4.45
C TYR A 128 -15.07 -0.56 3.01
N LEU A 129 -13.76 -0.59 2.80
CA LEU A 129 -13.14 -0.45 1.49
C LEU A 129 -12.49 -1.76 1.08
N LEU A 130 -13.07 -2.44 0.10
CA LEU A 130 -12.52 -3.67 -0.46
C LEU A 130 -11.64 -3.33 -1.67
N VAL A 131 -10.34 -3.55 -1.54
CA VAL A 131 -9.39 -3.48 -2.66
C VAL A 131 -9.32 -4.84 -3.33
N THR A 132 -9.61 -4.89 -4.63
CA THR A 132 -9.70 -6.14 -5.40
C THR A 132 -9.22 -5.96 -6.83
N ASP A 133 -8.89 -7.04 -7.53
CA ASP A 133 -8.40 -7.01 -8.91
C ASP A 133 -9.49 -6.77 -9.96
N THR A 134 -10.76 -6.89 -9.58
CA THR A 134 -11.92 -6.76 -10.47
C THR A 134 -12.95 -5.78 -9.93
N SER A 135 -13.66 -5.08 -10.82
CA SER A 135 -14.78 -4.21 -10.45
C SER A 135 -16.04 -5.00 -10.07
N THR A 136 -16.09 -6.29 -10.38
CA THR A 136 -17.27 -7.15 -10.18
C THR A 136 -16.88 -8.47 -9.50
N PRO A 137 -16.36 -8.43 -8.26
CA PRO A 137 -15.91 -9.62 -7.55
C PRO A 137 -17.09 -10.56 -7.27
N THR A 138 -16.87 -11.86 -7.44
CA THR A 138 -17.90 -12.89 -7.29
C THR A 138 -17.65 -13.74 -6.05
N MET A 139 -18.72 -14.13 -5.36
CA MET A 139 -18.67 -15.05 -4.23
C MET A 139 -19.60 -16.25 -4.51
N PRO A 140 -19.16 -17.25 -5.30
CA PRO A 140 -20.03 -18.33 -5.79
C PRO A 140 -20.86 -19.06 -4.73
N ARG A 141 -20.42 -19.13 -3.46
CA ARG A 141 -21.24 -19.70 -2.36
C ARG A 141 -22.51 -18.91 -2.09
N TYR A 142 -22.45 -17.59 -2.27
CA TYR A 142 -23.51 -16.64 -1.94
C TYR A 142 -24.23 -16.12 -3.18
N THR A 143 -23.49 -15.79 -4.24
CA THR A 143 -24.02 -15.27 -5.50
C THR A 143 -24.28 -16.40 -6.50
N LYS A 144 -25.40 -17.11 -6.32
CA LYS A 144 -25.76 -18.30 -7.12
C LYS A 144 -26.19 -18.01 -8.56
N LYS A 145 -26.49 -16.75 -8.91
CA LYS A 145 -26.92 -16.38 -10.27
C LYS A 145 -25.68 -16.14 -11.13
N PRO A 146 -25.52 -16.84 -12.28
CA PRO A 146 -24.42 -16.61 -13.19
C PRO A 146 -24.33 -15.14 -13.61
N GLY A 147 -23.12 -14.57 -13.53
CA GLY A 147 -22.87 -13.18 -13.90
C GLY A 147 -23.29 -12.13 -12.86
N LYS A 148 -23.78 -12.53 -11.68
CA LYS A 148 -23.97 -11.61 -10.55
C LYS A 148 -22.73 -11.54 -9.68
N SER A 149 -22.38 -10.32 -9.31
CA SER A 149 -21.37 -10.01 -8.31
C SER A 149 -22.05 -9.76 -6.95
N PHE A 150 -21.32 -9.94 -5.85
CA PHE A 150 -21.94 -9.67 -4.54
C PHE A 150 -22.19 -8.17 -4.35
N ILE A 151 -21.50 -7.32 -5.11
CA ILE A 151 -21.74 -5.88 -5.14
C ILE A 151 -23.15 -5.55 -5.67
N ASP A 152 -23.80 -6.46 -6.41
CA ASP A 152 -25.20 -6.30 -6.85
C ASP A 152 -26.19 -6.51 -5.69
N GLU A 153 -25.74 -7.07 -4.56
CA GLU A 153 -26.55 -7.34 -3.36
C GLU A 153 -26.42 -6.25 -2.29
N PHE A 154 -25.39 -5.40 -2.38
CA PHE A 154 -25.10 -4.35 -1.40
C PHE A 154 -25.03 -3.00 -2.11
N GLU A 155 -25.60 -1.96 -1.51
CA GLU A 155 -25.36 -0.58 -1.94
C GLU A 155 -23.86 -0.29 -1.82
N CYS A 156 -23.22 -0.01 -2.95
CA CYS A 156 -21.78 0.17 -3.02
C CYS A 156 -21.38 1.10 -4.16
N THR A 157 -20.23 1.72 -3.97
CA THR A 157 -19.57 2.50 -5.02
C THR A 157 -18.32 1.78 -5.49
N VAL A 158 -18.18 1.63 -6.81
CA VAL A 158 -17.00 1.05 -7.44
C VAL A 158 -16.11 2.14 -8.01
N VAL A 159 -14.82 2.11 -7.66
CA VAL A 159 -13.81 3.06 -8.14
C VAL A 159 -12.61 2.32 -8.73
N ASP A 160 -11.89 2.98 -9.64
CA ASP A 160 -10.62 2.47 -10.18
C ASP A 160 -9.46 3.23 -9.53
N HIS A 161 -8.49 2.51 -8.97
CA HIS A 161 -7.35 3.09 -8.25
C HIS A 161 -6.59 4.11 -9.12
N LYS A 162 -6.30 3.76 -10.38
CA LYS A 162 -5.54 4.64 -11.28
C LYS A 162 -6.29 5.94 -11.54
N ALA A 163 -7.60 5.89 -11.71
CA ALA A 163 -8.42 7.08 -11.89
C ALA A 163 -8.44 7.96 -10.63
N LEU A 164 -8.57 7.34 -9.45
CA LEU A 164 -8.60 8.03 -8.16
C LEU A 164 -7.25 8.69 -7.84
N LEU A 165 -6.15 7.95 -8.01
CA LEU A 165 -4.79 8.48 -7.84
C LEU A 165 -4.52 9.63 -8.80
N LYS A 166 -4.89 9.49 -10.08
CA LYS A 166 -4.72 10.58 -11.06
C LYS A 166 -5.42 11.86 -10.60
N ARG A 167 -6.66 11.73 -10.11
CA ARG A 167 -7.41 12.86 -9.56
C ARG A 167 -6.68 13.47 -8.36
N TYR A 168 -6.18 12.64 -7.44
CA TYR A 168 -5.44 13.11 -6.26
C TYR A 168 -4.21 13.92 -6.65
N LEU A 169 -3.37 13.37 -7.53
CA LEU A 169 -2.15 14.03 -8.00
C LEU A 169 -2.48 15.38 -8.67
N GLN A 170 -3.50 15.43 -9.52
CA GLN A 170 -3.88 16.65 -10.24
C GLN A 170 -4.22 17.84 -9.33
N TYR A 171 -4.71 17.59 -8.12
CA TYR A 171 -5.17 18.65 -7.21
C TYR A 171 -4.23 18.89 -6.03
N ASN A 172 -3.44 17.89 -5.63
CA ASN A 172 -2.72 17.94 -4.36
C ASN A 172 -1.20 17.88 -4.51
N LEU A 173 -0.66 17.44 -5.66
CA LEU A 173 0.75 17.06 -5.72
C LEU A 173 1.40 17.32 -7.09
N ASP A 174 2.47 18.11 -7.09
CA ASP A 174 3.28 18.36 -8.30
C ASP A 174 4.46 17.37 -8.39
N SER A 175 4.17 16.13 -8.78
CA SER A 175 5.17 15.08 -8.97
C SER A 175 5.74 15.07 -10.40
N ASP A 176 7.05 14.89 -10.54
CA ASP A 176 7.71 14.70 -11.83
C ASP A 176 7.66 13.24 -12.35
N LEU A 177 7.32 12.27 -11.49
CA LEU A 177 7.05 10.91 -11.93
C LEU A 177 5.75 10.81 -12.74
N PRO A 178 5.77 10.16 -13.92
CA PRO A 178 4.53 9.86 -14.65
C PRO A 178 3.83 8.62 -14.08
N LEU A 179 2.49 8.61 -14.16
CA LEU A 179 1.64 7.47 -13.75
C LEU A 179 1.90 6.15 -14.53
N SER A 180 2.63 6.23 -15.64
CA SER A 180 3.11 5.05 -16.37
C SER A 180 4.31 4.38 -15.72
N THR A 181 5.07 5.12 -14.90
CA THR A 181 6.21 4.62 -14.13
C THR A 181 5.74 3.93 -12.86
N THR A 182 4.82 4.54 -12.13
CA THR A 182 4.24 3.98 -10.91
C THR A 182 2.83 4.50 -10.66
N GLN A 183 2.02 3.72 -9.96
CA GLN A 183 0.72 4.12 -9.42
C GLN A 183 0.74 3.99 -7.89
N ASN A 184 1.89 4.18 -7.27
CA ASN A 184 2.05 4.23 -5.82
C ASN A 184 2.26 5.69 -5.38
N LEU A 185 1.35 6.21 -4.56
CA LEU A 185 1.38 7.61 -4.12
C LEU A 185 2.67 7.96 -3.36
N TYR A 186 3.24 7.02 -2.61
CA TYR A 186 4.45 7.25 -1.83
C TYR A 186 5.62 7.77 -2.69
N PHE A 187 5.84 7.18 -3.87
CA PHE A 187 6.90 7.67 -4.77
C PHE A 187 6.57 9.03 -5.37
N HIS A 188 5.29 9.33 -5.64
CA HIS A 188 4.88 10.64 -6.09
C HIS A 188 5.10 11.71 -5.01
N GLN A 189 4.86 11.39 -3.74
CA GLN A 189 5.10 12.29 -2.60
C GLN A 189 6.59 12.62 -2.47
N ILE A 190 7.46 11.61 -2.54
CA ILE A 190 8.92 11.83 -2.55
C ILE A 190 9.31 12.69 -3.76
N SER A 191 8.79 12.36 -4.94
CA SER A 191 9.11 13.10 -6.18
C SER A 191 8.75 14.58 -6.08
N ALA A 192 7.56 14.91 -5.56
CA ALA A 192 7.14 16.29 -5.36
C ALA A 192 7.99 17.01 -4.31
N HIS A 193 8.35 16.34 -3.21
CA HIS A 193 9.22 16.88 -2.18
C HIS A 193 10.62 17.21 -2.73
N HIS A 194 11.22 16.26 -3.45
CA HIS A 194 12.53 16.43 -4.08
C HIS A 194 12.53 17.50 -5.16
N LYS A 195 11.47 17.56 -5.98
CA LYS A 195 11.27 18.61 -6.97
C LYS A 195 11.21 19.99 -6.32
N ALA A 196 10.50 20.14 -5.19
CA ALA A 196 10.42 21.39 -4.46
C ALA A 196 11.78 21.84 -3.90
N ALA A 197 12.69 20.89 -3.65
CA ALA A 197 14.08 21.12 -3.29
C ALA A 197 15.03 21.23 -4.51
N GLU A 198 14.50 21.36 -5.74
CA GLU A 198 15.27 21.48 -6.98
C GLU A 198 16.16 20.26 -7.32
N LEU A 199 15.82 19.07 -6.81
CA LEU A 199 16.54 17.82 -7.06
C LEU A 199 15.96 17.02 -8.23
N ASN A 200 16.77 16.08 -8.76
CA ASN A 200 16.29 15.13 -9.77
C ASN A 200 15.24 14.18 -9.16
N ALA A 201 14.01 14.28 -9.65
CA ALA A 201 12.86 13.55 -9.11
C ALA A 201 12.03 12.81 -10.19
N GLY A 202 12.62 12.63 -11.38
CA GLY A 202 11.93 12.13 -12.58
C GLY A 202 11.90 10.60 -12.70
N SER A 203 12.66 9.88 -11.88
CA SER A 203 12.68 8.41 -11.86
C SER A 203 12.77 7.86 -10.44
N ILE A 204 12.18 6.66 -10.23
CA ILE A 204 12.18 6.01 -8.91
C ILE A 204 13.59 5.83 -8.32
N PRO A 205 14.62 5.38 -9.06
CA PRO A 205 15.96 5.26 -8.49
C PRO A 205 16.50 6.57 -7.94
N GLU A 206 16.30 7.69 -8.65
CA GLU A 206 16.78 9.02 -8.23
C GLU A 206 16.18 9.46 -6.89
N LEU A 207 14.94 9.06 -6.58
CA LEU A 207 14.30 9.33 -5.29
C LEU A 207 15.01 8.70 -4.09
N PHE A 208 15.90 7.74 -4.33
CA PHE A 208 16.66 7.03 -3.30
C PHE A 208 18.15 7.39 -3.35
N ASP A 209 18.52 8.52 -3.95
CA ASP A 209 19.89 9.04 -3.88
C ASP A 209 20.20 9.67 -2.51
N TYR A 210 20.51 8.82 -1.52
CA TYR A 210 20.81 9.26 -0.16
C TYR A 210 21.97 10.27 -0.04
N THR A 211 22.74 10.52 -1.11
CA THR A 211 23.82 11.52 -1.10
C THR A 211 23.35 12.94 -1.38
N GLN A 212 22.14 13.13 -1.91
CA GLN A 212 21.64 14.42 -2.39
C GLN A 212 20.27 14.81 -1.81
N ILE A 213 19.58 13.88 -1.14
CA ILE A 213 18.20 14.13 -0.70
C ILE A 213 18.14 14.95 0.60
N PRO A 214 17.07 15.75 0.80
CA PRO A 214 16.91 16.56 1.99
C PRO A 214 16.69 15.70 3.25
N ALA A 215 17.10 16.19 4.42
CA ALA A 215 16.95 15.48 5.70
C ALA A 215 15.49 15.21 6.10
N ASP A 216 14.57 16.05 5.65
CA ASP A 216 13.13 15.93 5.87
C ASP A 216 12.43 15.05 4.82
N SER A 217 13.19 14.46 3.88
CA SER A 217 12.61 13.56 2.88
C SER A 217 11.97 12.33 3.52
N PRO A 218 10.77 11.91 3.08
CA PRO A 218 10.13 10.71 3.62
C PRO A 218 10.89 9.42 3.31
N VAL A 219 11.82 9.42 2.35
CA VAL A 219 12.57 8.23 1.94
C VAL A 219 13.57 7.72 2.99
N TRP A 220 13.84 8.53 4.04
CA TRP A 220 14.58 8.09 5.22
C TRP A 220 13.78 7.12 6.10
N GLY A 221 12.44 7.26 6.13
CA GLY A 221 11.54 6.46 6.98
C GLY A 221 11.72 4.95 6.83
N PRO A 222 11.71 4.39 5.60
CA PRO A 222 12.01 2.99 5.35
C PRO A 222 13.32 2.47 5.96
N LEU A 223 14.37 3.30 6.03
CA LEU A 223 15.64 2.88 6.62
C LEU A 223 15.54 2.73 8.14
N TYR A 224 14.86 3.66 8.82
CA TYR A 224 14.56 3.52 10.25
C TYR A 224 13.74 2.26 10.54
N TYR A 225 12.73 1.99 9.72
CA TYR A 225 11.92 0.78 9.84
C TYR A 225 12.81 -0.47 9.76
N LEU A 226 13.67 -0.55 8.74
CA LEU A 226 14.57 -1.69 8.55
C LEU A 226 15.58 -1.83 9.70
N ILE A 227 16.14 -0.74 10.22
CA ILE A 227 17.07 -0.79 11.37
C ILE A 227 16.36 -1.35 12.61
N ARG A 228 15.13 -0.89 12.89
CA ARG A 228 14.34 -1.31 14.07
C ARG A 228 13.91 -2.76 14.01
N GLU A 229 13.51 -3.22 12.83
CA GLU A 229 13.00 -4.58 12.60
C GLU A 229 14.12 -5.62 12.40
N ASP A 230 15.39 -5.20 12.32
CA ASP A 230 16.51 -6.07 11.97
C ASP A 230 17.60 -6.19 13.04
N VAL A 231 17.32 -5.77 14.28
CA VAL A 231 18.23 -5.89 15.42
C VAL A 231 18.65 -7.36 15.70
N ASP A 232 17.91 -8.36 15.20
CA ASP A 232 18.07 -9.77 15.59
C ASP A 232 18.50 -10.77 14.49
N ASN A 233 18.67 -10.40 13.20
CA ASN A 233 18.90 -11.37 12.12
C ASN A 233 20.21 -11.20 11.33
N VAL A 234 20.89 -12.33 11.11
CA VAL A 234 22.25 -12.43 10.55
C VAL A 234 22.31 -12.16 9.04
N LEU A 235 23.28 -11.33 8.65
CA LEU A 235 23.59 -10.70 7.37
C LEU A 235 23.72 -11.57 6.08
N GLU A 236 23.43 -12.87 6.06
CA GLU A 236 23.71 -13.69 4.86
C GLU A 236 22.69 -13.50 3.70
N ASP A 237 21.43 -13.14 3.97
CA ASP A 237 20.36 -12.98 2.94
C ASP A 237 19.66 -11.60 2.95
N TYR A 238 20.28 -10.60 3.57
CA TYR A 238 19.65 -9.30 3.81
C TYR A 238 19.19 -8.55 2.54
N SER A 239 19.97 -8.65 1.45
CA SER A 239 19.61 -8.02 0.18
C SER A 239 18.36 -8.62 -0.46
N GLU A 240 18.20 -9.95 -0.41
CA GLU A 240 17.00 -10.62 -0.91
C GLU A 240 15.78 -10.27 -0.05
N ARG A 241 15.95 -10.16 1.27
CA ARG A 241 14.89 -9.70 2.17
C ARG A 241 14.40 -8.31 1.81
N ILE A 242 15.27 -7.30 1.66
CA ILE A 242 14.82 -5.94 1.27
C ILE A 242 14.14 -5.95 -0.10
N ARG A 243 14.65 -6.72 -1.07
CA ARG A 243 14.03 -6.83 -2.40
C ARG A 243 12.63 -7.42 -2.32
N GLU A 244 12.45 -8.49 -1.54
CA GLU A 244 11.15 -9.12 -1.34
C GLU A 244 10.20 -8.21 -0.54
N ALA A 245 10.73 -7.48 0.44
CA ALA A 245 9.98 -6.49 1.21
C ALA A 245 9.45 -5.36 0.31
N LEU A 246 10.30 -4.78 -0.55
CA LEU A 246 9.90 -3.77 -1.55
C LEU A 246 8.98 -4.32 -2.63
N ARG A 247 8.92 -5.64 -2.81
CA ARG A 247 8.17 -6.26 -3.88
C ARG A 247 6.68 -6.03 -3.76
N SER A 248 6.13 -6.00 -2.55
CA SER A 248 4.72 -5.69 -2.28
C SER A 248 4.34 -4.24 -2.59
N TRP A 249 5.32 -3.36 -2.80
CA TRP A 249 5.12 -1.91 -2.96
C TRP A 249 5.52 -1.35 -4.33
N THR A 250 6.49 -1.98 -4.99
CA THR A 250 7.12 -1.46 -6.22
C THR A 250 6.64 -2.17 -7.48
N GLU A 251 6.19 -1.41 -8.49
CA GLU A 251 5.97 -1.98 -9.82
C GLU A 251 7.29 -2.41 -10.48
N ARG A 252 7.18 -3.21 -11.55
CA ARG A 252 8.34 -3.80 -12.23
C ARG A 252 9.33 -2.73 -12.70
N GLY A 253 10.60 -2.92 -12.37
CA GLY A 253 11.72 -2.15 -12.92
C GLY A 253 12.76 -1.80 -11.87
N PRO A 254 12.54 -0.76 -11.04
CA PRO A 254 13.58 -0.18 -10.21
C PRO A 254 13.80 -0.89 -8.87
N THR A 255 13.00 -1.90 -8.49
CA THR A 255 13.08 -2.58 -7.18
C THR A 255 14.51 -2.95 -6.79
N GLN A 256 15.27 -3.54 -7.72
CA GLN A 256 16.65 -3.94 -7.49
C GLN A 256 17.58 -2.76 -7.21
N GLN A 257 17.42 -1.67 -7.95
CA GLN A 257 18.26 -0.48 -7.81
C GLN A 257 17.93 0.27 -6.53
N VAL A 258 16.65 0.37 -6.18
CA VAL A 258 16.17 0.93 -4.91
C VAL A 258 16.70 0.12 -3.74
N ALA A 259 16.55 -1.21 -3.78
CA ALA A 259 17.07 -2.10 -2.74
C ALA A 259 18.58 -1.90 -2.54
N ASN A 260 19.36 -1.87 -3.62
CA ASN A 260 20.80 -1.63 -3.53
C ASN A 260 21.13 -0.28 -2.88
N ARG A 261 20.44 0.80 -3.27
CA ARG A 261 20.67 2.13 -2.67
C ARG A 261 20.34 2.15 -1.18
N MET A 262 19.27 1.47 -0.77
CA MET A 262 18.91 1.34 0.64
C MET A 262 19.97 0.55 1.41
N ILE A 263 20.45 -0.56 0.85
CA ILE A 263 21.51 -1.39 1.46
C ILE A 263 22.82 -0.61 1.59
N ASP A 264 23.27 0.04 0.51
CA ASP A 264 24.49 0.85 0.52
C ASP A 264 24.45 1.91 1.63
N MET A 265 23.28 2.52 1.83
CA MET A 265 23.08 3.50 2.90
C MET A 265 23.08 2.85 4.29
N LEU A 266 22.38 1.72 4.47
CA LEU A 266 22.34 0.99 5.74
C LEU A 266 23.73 0.48 6.16
N GLU A 267 24.50 -0.06 5.22
CA GLU A 267 25.88 -0.50 5.44
C GLU A 267 26.78 0.69 5.83
N LEU A 268 26.62 1.84 5.16
CA LEU A 268 27.38 3.05 5.45
C LEU A 268 27.13 3.58 6.88
N VAL A 269 25.91 3.46 7.40
CA VAL A 269 25.57 3.85 8.78
C VAL A 269 25.69 2.70 9.77
N GLU A 270 26.27 1.57 9.34
CA GLU A 270 26.42 0.35 10.15
C GLU A 270 25.13 -0.09 10.84
N PHE A 271 23.98 0.14 10.19
CA PHE A 271 22.66 -0.20 10.72
C PHE A 271 22.31 0.49 12.06
N GLU A 272 22.88 1.66 12.34
CA GLU A 272 22.62 2.42 13.57
C GLU A 272 21.75 3.67 13.31
N GLU A 273 20.65 3.83 14.05
CA GLU A 273 19.76 5.01 13.92
C GLU A 273 20.50 6.33 14.19
N GLU A 274 21.35 6.38 15.21
CA GLU A 274 22.13 7.58 15.55
C GLU A 274 23.06 8.01 14.41
N ARG A 275 23.71 7.04 13.75
CA ARG A 275 24.57 7.33 12.60
C ARG A 275 23.79 7.73 11.36
N LEU A 276 22.59 7.19 11.18
CA LEU A 276 21.68 7.60 10.13
C LEU A 276 21.24 9.06 10.33
N ASP A 277 20.89 9.44 11.56
CA ASP A 277 20.59 10.82 11.92
C ASP A 277 21.77 11.74 11.66
N ASP A 278 22.97 11.38 12.14
CA ASP A 278 24.18 12.17 11.91
C ASP A 278 24.47 12.35 10.42
N TYR A 279 24.30 11.31 9.60
CA TYR A 279 24.50 11.40 8.16
C TYR A 279 23.46 12.33 7.51
N ARG A 280 22.19 12.15 7.89
CA ARG A 280 21.04 12.90 7.39
C ARG A 280 21.16 14.41 7.66
N TYR A 281 21.60 14.81 8.86
CA TYR A 281 21.74 16.21 9.22
C TYR A 281 23.04 16.87 8.71
N ARG A 282 24.14 16.12 8.57
CA ARG A 282 25.40 16.65 8.02
C ARG A 282 25.29 17.19 6.60
N HIS A 283 24.35 16.68 5.81
CA HIS A 283 24.08 17.19 4.46
C HIS A 283 23.30 18.51 4.45
N GLN A 284 22.65 18.90 5.55
CA GLN A 284 22.00 20.21 5.66
C GLN A 284 22.97 21.34 6.07
N GLU A 285 24.07 21.01 6.75
CA GLU A 285 25.03 22.03 7.21
C GLU A 285 26.04 22.47 6.13
N ASN A 286 26.07 21.77 4.98
CA ASN A 286 27.00 22.05 3.88
C ASN A 286 26.34 22.75 2.67
N GLU A 287 25.08 23.18 2.79
CA GLU A 287 24.37 24.09 1.86
C GLU A 287 24.23 25.50 2.43
#